data_AF-A0A813HFR3-F1
#
_entry.id   AF-A0A813HFR3-F1
#
_cell.length_a   1.000
_cell.length_b   1.000
_cell.length_c   1.000
_cell.angle_alpha   90.00
_cell.angle_beta   90.00
_cell.angle_gamma   90.00
#
_symmetry.space_group_name_H-M   'P 1'
#
loop_
_entity.id
_entity.type
_entity.pdbx_description
1 polymer ?
#
loop_
_entity_poly.entity_id
_entity_poly.type
_entity_poly.pdbx_seq_one_letter_code
_entity_poly.pdbx_strand_id
1 'polypeptide(L)'
;MPRHGLRCWHLNILNNSERAGLKGKVTGLDLSEYFVTVAKQIQKERKSEFTGAIDLEFFHGDALDLKPCGFESGGLDLVMISEVTHEMPKAVAEKLFREAARVLAPGGVLGYLDLNPVQILKDNLVGALVDRVATSNEPYFDQYLEPGA
;
A
#
# COMPACT_ATOMS: atom_id res chain seq x y z
N MET A 1 -8.38 19.33 -6.06
CA MET A 1 -7.16 18.50 -6.24
C MET A 1 -7.12 17.53 -5.08
N PRO A 2 -7.37 16.23 -5.28
CA PRO A 2 -7.29 15.27 -4.19
C PRO A 2 -5.84 15.15 -3.73
N ARG A 3 -5.64 15.17 -2.41
CA ARG A 3 -4.34 15.05 -1.75
C ARG A 3 -4.20 13.60 -1.30
N HIS A 4 -3.67 12.71 -2.15
CA HIS A 4 -3.39 11.33 -1.72
C HIS A 4 -2.12 11.30 -0.89
N GLY A 5 -2.22 11.69 0.38
CA GLY A 5 -1.09 11.80 1.29
C GLY A 5 -0.49 10.44 1.64
N LEU A 6 0.85 10.37 1.65
CA LEU A 6 1.59 9.30 2.33
C LEU A 6 1.07 9.16 3.77
N ARG A 7 0.36 8.07 4.08
CA ARG A 7 -0.26 7.86 5.39
C ARG A 7 0.82 7.58 6.44
N CYS A 8 0.97 8.49 7.41
CA CYS A 8 1.88 8.42 8.56
C CYS A 8 1.77 7.13 9.40
N TRP A 9 0.71 6.36 9.18
CA TRP A 9 0.44 5.05 9.80
C TRP A 9 1.53 4.00 9.54
N HIS A 10 2.14 3.97 8.34
CA HIS A 10 3.14 2.94 8.02
C HIS A 10 4.40 3.07 8.89
N LEU A 11 4.84 4.29 9.23
CA LEU A 11 5.99 4.49 10.13
C LEU A 11 5.68 4.06 11.57
N ASN A 12 4.44 4.21 12.02
CA ASN A 12 4.04 3.76 13.36
C ASN A 12 4.04 2.23 13.45
N ILE A 13 3.57 1.54 12.40
CA ILE A 13 3.64 0.07 12.30
C ILE A 13 5.10 -0.37 12.38
N LEU A 14 6.00 0.25 11.62
CA LEU A 14 7.42 -0.12 11.62
C LEU A 14 8.10 0.13 12.96
N ASN A 15 7.86 1.28 13.60
CA ASN A 15 8.39 1.56 14.93
C ASN A 15 7.88 0.55 15.98
N ASN A 16 6.59 0.22 15.95
CA ASN A 16 6.03 -0.78 16.85
C ASN A 16 6.59 -2.18 16.57
N SER A 17 6.80 -2.54 15.31
CA SER A 17 7.44 -3.79 14.89
C SER A 17 8.86 -3.90 15.43
N GLU A 18 9.67 -2.85 15.31
CA GLU A 18 11.01 -2.82 15.91
C GLU A 18 10.97 -3.01 17.43
N ARG A 19 10.06 -2.32 18.11
CA ARG A 19 9.88 -2.42 19.57
C ARG A 19 9.39 -3.80 20.00
N ALA A 20 8.67 -4.51 19.13
CA ALA A 20 8.28 -5.90 19.31
C ALA A 20 9.43 -6.90 19.01
N GLY A 21 10.61 -6.40 18.63
CA GLY A 21 11.81 -7.20 18.38
C GLY A 21 11.99 -7.65 16.94
N LEU A 22 11.14 -7.19 16.00
CA LEU A 22 11.31 -7.49 14.58
C LEU A 22 12.50 -6.75 14.00
N LYS A 23 13.18 -7.41 13.07
CA LYS A 23 14.34 -6.89 12.33
C LYS A 23 14.18 -7.24 10.87
N GLY A 24 14.70 -6.41 9.98
CA GLY A 24 14.67 -6.71 8.55
C GLY A 24 14.88 -5.48 7.69
N LYS A 25 14.73 -5.67 6.38
CA LYS A 25 14.71 -4.58 5.41
C LYS A 25 13.29 -4.32 4.97
N VAL A 26 12.89 -3.05 4.94
CA VAL A 26 11.59 -2.60 4.47
C VAL A 26 11.79 -1.54 3.40
N THR A 27 11.13 -1.72 2.27
CA THR A 27 11.09 -0.73 1.20
C THR A 27 9.68 -0.19 1.04
N GLY A 28 9.50 1.11 1.27
CA GLY A 28 8.29 1.84 0.89
C GLY A 28 8.41 2.30 -0.56
N LEU A 29 7.36 2.12 -1.36
CA LEU A 29 7.33 2.49 -2.76
C LEU A 29 6.10 3.35 -3.04
N ASP A 30 6.29 4.42 -3.81
CA ASP A 30 5.21 5.32 -4.23
C ASP A 30 5.49 5.81 -5.67
N LEU A 31 4.42 5.97 -6.45
CA LEU A 31 4.49 6.50 -7.81
C LEU A 31 4.78 8.02 -7.82
N SER A 32 4.54 8.71 -6.70
CA SER A 32 4.78 10.13 -6.55
C SER A 32 6.13 10.42 -5.95
N GLU A 33 7.01 11.04 -6.73
CA GLU A 33 8.29 11.56 -6.24
C GLU A 33 8.11 12.54 -5.07
N TYR A 34 7.03 13.33 -5.08
CA TYR A 34 6.69 14.24 -3.99
C TYR A 34 6.45 13.48 -2.68
N PHE A 35 5.63 12.41 -2.70
CA PHE A 35 5.35 11.64 -1.48
C PHE A 35 6.54 10.83 -0.99
N VAL A 36 7.40 10.34 -1.89
CA VAL A 36 8.70 9.76 -1.50
C VAL A 36 9.58 10.78 -0.79
N THR A 37 9.62 12.02 -1.28
CA THR A 37 10.41 13.09 -0.66
C THR A 37 9.88 13.44 0.73
N VAL A 38 8.55 13.56 0.86
CA VAL A 38 7.88 13.77 2.16
C VAL A 38 8.15 12.60 3.11
N ALA A 39 8.10 11.36 2.63
CA ALA A 39 8.38 10.15 3.42
C ALA A 39 9.79 10.19 4.04
N LYS A 40 10.79 10.49 3.21
CA LYS A 40 12.20 10.59 3.63
C LYS A 40 12.41 11.72 4.64
N GLN A 41 11.72 12.85 4.47
CA GLN A 41 11.79 13.95 5.42
C GLN A 41 11.18 13.56 6.78
N ILE A 42 10.00 12.94 6.79
CA ILE A 42 9.35 12.46 8.04
C ILE A 42 10.21 11.40 8.72
N GLN A 43 10.79 10.45 7.95
CA GLN A 43 11.72 9.45 8.48
C GLN A 43 12.92 10.11 9.18
N LYS A 44 13.49 11.15 8.57
CA LYS A 44 14.60 11.91 9.15
C LYS A 44 14.21 12.62 10.45
N GLU A 45 13.06 13.27 10.47
CA GLU A 45 12.54 13.99 11.64
C GLU A 45 12.24 13.05 12.81
N ARG A 46 11.72 11.85 12.51
CA ARG A 46 11.31 10.86 13.51
C ARG A 46 12.38 9.81 13.81
N LYS A 47 13.62 10.01 13.32
CA LYS A 47 14.71 9.01 13.45
C LYS A 47 14.95 8.56 14.90
N SER A 48 14.79 9.46 15.87
CA SER A 48 14.96 9.16 17.31
C SER A 48 13.89 8.22 17.88
N GLU A 49 12.77 8.02 17.20
CA GLU A 49 11.71 7.13 17.66
C GLU A 49 12.01 5.65 17.37
N PHE A 50 12.90 5.39 16.41
CA PHE A 50 13.30 4.07 15.91
C PHE A 50 14.58 3.59 16.59
N THR A 51 14.67 2.29 16.80
CA THR A 51 15.85 1.61 17.32
C THR A 51 16.91 1.37 16.24
N GLY A 52 16.50 1.40 14.96
CA GLY A 52 17.35 1.06 13.81
C GLY A 52 17.43 -0.44 13.53
N ALA A 53 16.54 -1.23 14.13
CA ALA A 53 16.41 -2.67 13.91
C ALA A 53 15.83 -3.01 12.52
N ILE A 54 15.04 -2.10 11.94
CA ILE A 54 14.53 -2.18 10.57
C ILE A 54 15.30 -1.17 9.71
N ASP A 55 15.89 -1.68 8.64
CA ASP A 55 16.46 -0.85 7.57
C ASP A 55 15.33 -0.40 6.64
N LEU A 56 14.91 0.87 6.77
CA LEU A 56 13.80 1.45 6.01
C LEU A 56 14.30 2.37 4.90
N GLU A 57 13.90 2.08 3.67
CA GLU A 57 14.17 2.91 2.50
C GLU A 57 12.88 3.27 1.75
N PHE A 58 12.86 4.43 1.09
CA PHE A 58 11.75 4.86 0.24
C PHE A 58 12.19 5.05 -1.21
N PHE A 59 11.45 4.46 -2.13
CA PHE A 59 11.72 4.43 -3.56
C PHE A 59 10.58 5.08 -4.34
N HIS A 60 10.94 5.86 -5.35
CA HIS A 60 10.02 6.28 -6.39
C HIS A 60 9.99 5.19 -7.46
N GLY A 61 8.82 4.65 -7.75
CA GLY A 61 8.66 3.59 -8.73
C GLY A 61 7.20 3.27 -9.00
N ASP A 62 6.97 2.54 -10.09
CA ASP A 62 5.65 2.01 -10.44
C ASP A 62 5.49 0.61 -9.84
N ALA A 63 4.50 0.43 -8.99
CA ALA A 63 4.23 -0.86 -8.36
C ALA A 63 3.75 -1.93 -9.36
N LEU A 64 3.40 -1.54 -10.59
CA LEU A 64 3.02 -2.44 -11.68
C LEU A 64 4.22 -3.11 -12.37
N ASP A 65 5.43 -2.58 -12.20
CA ASP A 65 6.69 -3.19 -12.67
C ASP A 65 7.84 -2.80 -11.73
N LEU A 66 8.25 -3.75 -10.90
CA LEU A 66 9.25 -3.56 -9.86
C LEU A 66 10.68 -3.88 -10.32
N LYS A 67 10.86 -4.33 -11.57
CA LYS A 67 12.21 -4.62 -12.12
C LYS A 67 13.12 -3.39 -12.18
N PRO A 68 12.65 -2.20 -12.59
CA PRO A 68 13.48 -0.99 -12.57
C PRO A 68 13.95 -0.60 -11.16
N CYS A 69 13.22 -1.04 -10.13
CA CYS A 69 13.58 -0.86 -8.73
C CYS A 69 14.51 -1.97 -8.20
N GLY A 70 14.89 -2.95 -9.03
CA GLY A 70 15.80 -4.03 -8.68
C GLY A 70 15.15 -5.23 -7.98
N PHE A 71 13.81 -5.35 -8.01
CA PHE A 71 13.12 -6.48 -7.39
C PHE A 71 12.94 -7.64 -8.37
N GLU A 72 13.76 -8.66 -8.17
CA GLU A 72 13.71 -9.92 -8.91
C GLU A 72 12.52 -10.78 -8.51
N SER A 73 12.20 -11.76 -9.35
CA SER A 73 11.13 -12.72 -9.06
C SER A 73 11.51 -13.57 -7.85
N GLY A 74 10.58 -13.74 -6.91
CA GLY A 74 10.83 -14.52 -5.70
C GLY A 74 11.81 -13.90 -4.69
N GLY A 75 12.07 -12.59 -4.77
CA GLY A 75 13.05 -11.90 -3.93
C GLY A 75 12.51 -11.34 -2.61
N LEU A 76 11.19 -11.36 -2.37
CA LEU A 76 10.56 -10.75 -1.19
C LEU A 76 9.78 -11.77 -0.34
N ASP A 77 9.92 -11.68 0.97
CA ASP A 77 9.17 -12.53 1.92
C ASP A 77 7.75 -12.00 2.20
N LEU A 78 7.54 -10.69 2.04
CA LEU A 78 6.28 -9.99 2.30
C LEU A 78 6.10 -8.84 1.31
N VAL A 79 4.90 -8.74 0.73
CA VAL A 79 4.45 -7.57 -0.02
C VAL A 79 3.19 -7.04 0.65
N MET A 80 3.13 -5.73 0.89
CA MET A 80 1.96 -5.08 1.46
C MET A 80 1.37 -4.07 0.47
N ILE A 81 0.09 -4.22 0.15
CA ILE A 81 -0.71 -3.27 -0.64
C ILE A 81 -1.75 -2.68 0.31
N SER A 82 -1.80 -1.35 0.42
CA SER A 82 -2.59 -0.66 1.43
C SER A 82 -3.33 0.54 0.85
N GLU A 83 -4.65 0.40 0.74
CA GLU A 83 -5.63 1.43 0.39
C GLU A 83 -5.30 2.19 -0.90
N VAL A 84 -5.21 1.45 -2.00
CA VAL A 84 -4.87 2.01 -3.31
C VAL A 84 -5.70 1.40 -4.45
N THR A 85 -6.23 0.19 -4.27
CA THR A 85 -6.88 -0.53 -5.39
C THR A 85 -8.26 0.01 -5.73
N HIS A 86 -8.93 0.71 -4.81
CA HIS A 86 -10.17 1.44 -5.09
C HIS A 86 -9.95 2.73 -5.90
N GLU A 87 -8.71 3.21 -6.02
CA GLU A 87 -8.36 4.42 -6.76
C GLU A 87 -7.87 4.14 -8.20
N MET A 88 -7.89 2.88 -8.66
CA MET A 88 -7.36 2.49 -9.98
C MET A 88 -8.31 1.57 -10.76
N PRO A 89 -8.20 1.50 -12.10
CA PRO A 89 -8.98 0.56 -12.90
C PRO A 89 -8.73 -0.89 -12.49
N LYS A 90 -9.74 -1.75 -12.60
CA LYS A 90 -9.64 -3.18 -12.26
C LYS A 90 -8.48 -3.89 -12.97
N ALA A 91 -8.32 -3.65 -14.26
CA ALA A 91 -7.23 -4.23 -15.05
C ALA A 91 -5.83 -3.77 -14.59
N VAL A 92 -5.73 -2.61 -13.92
CA VAL A 92 -4.49 -2.11 -13.32
C VAL A 92 -4.25 -2.78 -11.97
N ALA A 93 -5.29 -2.92 -11.14
CA ALA A 93 -5.21 -3.67 -9.88
C ALA A 93 -4.80 -5.14 -10.11
N GLU A 94 -5.36 -5.81 -11.14
CA GLU A 94 -4.93 -7.16 -11.51
C GLU A 94 -3.44 -7.25 -11.87
N LYS A 95 -2.90 -6.24 -12.56
CA LYS A 95 -1.46 -6.18 -12.87
C LYS A 95 -0.63 -5.98 -11.61
N LEU A 96 -1.08 -5.11 -10.69
CA LEU A 96 -0.44 -4.90 -9.39
C LEU A 96 -0.34 -6.21 -8.60
N PHE A 97 -1.44 -6.99 -8.52
CA PHE A 97 -1.43 -8.28 -7.83
C PHE A 97 -0.55 -9.32 -8.53
N ARG A 98 -0.51 -9.35 -9.87
CA ARG A 98 0.41 -10.22 -10.61
C ARG A 98 1.87 -9.86 -10.32
N GLU A 99 2.19 -8.58 -10.26
CA GLU A 99 3.55 -8.13 -9.97
C GLU A 99 3.94 -8.43 -8.52
N ALA A 100 3.04 -8.21 -7.56
CA ALA A 100 3.22 -8.62 -6.17
C ALA A 100 3.47 -10.13 -6.05
N ALA A 101 2.67 -10.96 -6.74
CA ALA A 101 2.87 -12.40 -6.77
C ALA A 101 4.19 -12.81 -7.42
N ARG A 102 4.67 -12.08 -8.45
CA ARG A 102 5.95 -12.35 -9.12
C ARG A 102 7.13 -12.16 -8.16
N VAL A 103 7.15 -11.06 -7.42
CA VAL A 103 8.28 -10.72 -6.53
C VAL A 103 8.29 -11.51 -5.22
N LEU A 104 7.15 -12.08 -4.82
CA LEU A 104 7.06 -12.92 -3.63
C LEU A 104 7.80 -14.25 -3.79
N ALA A 105 8.64 -14.58 -2.82
CA ALA A 105 9.30 -15.87 -2.70
C ALA A 105 8.28 -17.00 -2.53
N PRO A 106 8.62 -18.26 -2.87
CA PRO A 106 7.80 -19.40 -2.49
C PRO A 106 7.53 -19.42 -0.97
N GLY A 107 6.27 -19.36 -0.57
CA GLY A 107 5.87 -19.26 0.85
C GLY A 107 5.84 -17.83 1.42
N GLY A 108 6.16 -16.83 0.61
CA GLY A 108 6.00 -15.42 0.95
C GLY A 108 4.53 -15.03 1.11
N VAL A 109 4.30 -13.91 1.79
CA VAL A 109 2.96 -13.45 2.20
C VAL A 109 2.56 -12.18 1.46
N LEU A 110 1.33 -12.14 0.96
CA LEU A 110 0.70 -10.89 0.52
C LEU A 110 -0.18 -10.35 1.66
N GLY A 111 0.17 -9.18 2.18
CA GLY A 111 -0.69 -8.36 3.02
C GLY A 111 -1.52 -7.41 2.14
N TYR A 112 -2.84 -7.48 2.23
CA TYR A 112 -3.73 -6.59 1.51
C TYR A 112 -4.70 -5.92 2.49
N LEU A 113 -4.69 -4.59 2.49
CA LEU A 113 -5.61 -3.77 3.26
C LEU A 113 -6.28 -2.82 2.29
N ASP A 114 -7.59 -2.88 2.19
CA ASP A 114 -8.37 -1.93 1.41
C ASP A 114 -9.81 -1.90 1.94
N LEU A 115 -10.68 -1.14 1.29
CA LEU A 115 -12.11 -1.13 1.56
C LEU A 115 -12.72 -2.53 1.38
N ASN A 116 -13.92 -2.72 1.93
CA ASN A 116 -14.62 -4.01 1.81
C ASN A 116 -15.84 -3.87 0.90
N PRO A 117 -15.76 -4.25 -0.39
CA PRO A 117 -16.86 -4.07 -1.35
C PRO A 117 -18.13 -4.81 -0.89
N VAL A 118 -17.99 -5.96 -0.23
CA VAL A 118 -19.14 -6.74 0.29
C VAL A 118 -19.89 -5.98 1.39
N GLN A 119 -19.21 -5.18 2.22
CA GLN A 119 -19.88 -4.37 3.24
C GLN A 119 -20.48 -3.09 2.65
N ILE A 120 -19.83 -2.54 1.63
CA ILE A 120 -20.26 -1.32 0.95
C ILE A 120 -21.54 -1.56 0.14
N LEU A 121 -21.64 -2.72 -0.53
CA LEU A 121 -22.82 -3.09 -1.33
C LEU A 121 -24.05 -3.50 -0.51
N LYS A 122 -23.93 -3.65 0.81
CA LYS A 122 -25.05 -4.00 1.68
C LYS A 122 -25.89 -2.76 2.00
N ASP A 123 -27.20 -2.98 2.13
CA ASP A 123 -28.10 -1.99 2.71
C ASP A 123 -27.87 -1.90 4.23
N ASN A 124 -26.89 -1.07 4.61
CA ASN A 124 -26.54 -0.77 5.99
C ASN A 124 -25.95 0.65 6.09
N LEU A 125 -25.71 1.11 7.32
CA LEU A 125 -25.16 2.46 7.57
C LEU A 125 -23.78 2.70 6.95
N VAL A 126 -22.92 1.67 6.91
CA VAL A 126 -21.59 1.75 6.32
C VAL A 126 -21.69 1.89 4.80
N GLY A 127 -22.50 1.05 4.14
CA GLY A 127 -22.77 1.14 2.71
C GLY A 127 -23.35 2.50 2.32
N ALA A 128 -24.36 2.98 3.05
CA ALA A 128 -24.97 4.29 2.79
C ALA A 128 -23.99 5.47 2.97
N LEU A 129 -23.07 5.39 3.94
CA LEU A 129 -22.05 6.41 4.16
C LEU A 129 -20.96 6.35 3.08
N VAL A 130 -20.42 5.16 2.83
CA VAL A 130 -19.31 4.97 1.89
C VAL A 130 -19.77 5.23 0.46
N ASP A 131 -20.95 4.78 0.04
CA ASP A 131 -21.50 5.11 -1.29
C ASP A 131 -21.56 6.62 -1.50
N ARG A 132 -22.08 7.38 -0.52
CA ARG A 132 -22.14 8.84 -0.64
C ARG A 132 -20.77 9.50 -0.72
N VAL A 133 -19.77 9.01 0.01
CA VAL A 133 -18.44 9.63 0.09
C VAL A 133 -17.53 9.18 -1.06
N ALA A 134 -17.48 7.89 -1.34
CA ALA A 134 -16.55 7.30 -2.30
C ALA A 134 -17.05 7.45 -3.75
N THR A 135 -18.34 7.22 -4.03
CA THR A 135 -18.88 7.37 -5.40
C THR A 135 -18.75 8.82 -5.92
N SER A 136 -18.61 9.80 -5.02
CA SER A 136 -18.44 11.21 -5.40
C SER A 136 -16.97 11.66 -5.52
N ASN A 137 -16.02 10.86 -5.04
CA ASN A 137 -14.61 11.27 -4.94
C ASN A 137 -13.62 10.28 -5.59
N GLU A 138 -14.01 9.03 -5.79
CA GLU A 138 -13.14 7.96 -6.26
C GLU A 138 -13.43 7.60 -7.73
N PRO A 139 -12.43 7.72 -8.64
CA PRO A 139 -12.66 7.67 -10.09
C PRO A 139 -13.00 6.28 -10.65
N TYR A 140 -12.72 5.21 -9.92
CA TYR A 140 -12.92 3.81 -10.38
C TYR A 140 -13.70 2.97 -9.37
N PHE A 141 -14.47 3.63 -8.50
CA PHE A 141 -15.18 2.96 -7.42
C PHE A 141 -16.22 1.97 -7.92
N ASP A 142 -16.85 2.26 -9.06
CA ASP A 142 -17.78 1.37 -9.75
C ASP A 142 -17.13 0.03 -10.11
N GLN A 143 -15.92 0.08 -10.69
CA GLN A 143 -15.14 -1.11 -11.04
C GLN A 143 -14.66 -1.87 -9.80
N TYR A 144 -14.29 -1.13 -8.74
CA TYR A 144 -13.86 -1.71 -7.47
C TYR A 144 -14.98 -2.51 -6.77
N LEU A 145 -16.23 -2.08 -6.93
CA LEU A 145 -17.40 -2.75 -6.36
C LEU A 145 -17.90 -3.95 -7.18
N GLU A 146 -17.31 -4.25 -8.33
CA GLU A 146 -17.73 -5.41 -9.13
C GLU A 146 -17.48 -6.73 -8.37
N PRO A 147 -18.47 -7.65 -8.28
CA PRO A 147 -18.28 -8.96 -7.68
C PRO A 147 -17.15 -9.73 -8.38
N GLY A 148 -16.10 -10.09 -7.64
CA GLY A 148 -14.93 -10.81 -8.14
C GLY A 148 -13.62 -10.00 -8.19
N ALA A 149 -13.61 -8.78 -7.65
CA ALA A 149 -12.39 -8.11 -7.16
C ALA A 149 -11.87 -8.77 -5.88
#